data_AF-A0A3N7J3J5-F1
#
_entry.id   AF-A0A3N7J3J5-F1
#
_cell.length_a   1.000
_cell.length_b   1.000
_cell.length_c   1.000
_cell.angle_alpha   90.00
_cell.angle_beta   90.00
_cell.angle_gamma   90.00
#
_symmetry.space_group_name_H-M   'P 1'
#
loop_
_entity.id
_entity.type
_entity.pdbx_description
1 polymer ?
#
loop_
_entity_poly.entity_id
_entity_poly.type
_entity_poly.pdbx_seq_one_letter_code
_entity_poly.pdbx_strand_id
1 'polypeptide(L)'
;MTIAKIVRNLFVGLVVLIPILWGNAKLRLPTTNRMQVAVALLYLMPFQYVQSSMHYLDGKQPKVVFMGNSITLGWETYYPELFDGGYWVNRGIAGQTTFQMLNRFEADVLAADPEIVVLMGGTNDIAGLGGSITVDSIFINITQMVELALNRQVEVALCSVLPAHEFYCCPDVQPIPKIAALNAKLSNYAKR
;
A
#
# COMPACT_ATOMS: atom_id res chain seq x y z
N MET A 1 -14.65 28.42 6.65
CA MET A 1 -13.71 27.33 6.98
C MET A 1 -14.24 26.07 6.32
N THR A 2 -13.62 25.64 5.21
CA THR A 2 -14.20 24.65 4.28
C THR A 2 -14.20 23.24 4.89
N ILE A 3 -15.25 22.46 4.61
CA ILE A 3 -15.44 21.07 5.06
C ILE A 3 -14.20 20.19 4.80
N ALA A 4 -13.44 20.46 3.73
CA ALA A 4 -12.16 19.81 3.41
C ALA A 4 -11.09 19.95 4.52
N LYS A 5 -11.03 21.07 5.26
CA LYS A 5 -10.11 21.23 6.40
C LYS A 5 -10.54 20.43 7.63
N ILE A 6 -11.85 20.20 7.80
CA ILE A 6 -12.41 19.46 8.94
C ILE A 6 -12.18 17.95 8.74
N VAL A 7 -12.36 17.44 7.52
CA VAL A 7 -12.07 16.03 7.18
C VAL A 7 -10.56 15.72 7.30
N ARG A 8 -9.70 16.61 6.79
CA ARG A 8 -8.23 16.48 6.93
C ARG A 8 -7.78 16.45 8.40
N ASN A 9 -8.42 17.25 9.26
CA ASN A 9 -8.07 17.31 10.69
C ASN A 9 -8.66 16.15 11.51
N LEU A 10 -9.81 15.60 11.12
CA LEU A 10 -10.35 14.35 11.69
C LEU A 10 -9.47 13.14 11.33
N PHE A 11 -8.91 13.12 10.12
CA PHE A 11 -7.97 12.08 9.67
C PHE A 11 -6.65 12.09 10.45
N VAL A 12 -6.10 13.27 10.74
CA VAL A 12 -4.90 13.39 11.59
C VAL A 12 -5.21 13.09 13.07
N GLY A 13 -6.41 13.45 13.54
CA GLY A 13 -6.85 13.21 14.92
C GLY A 13 -7.08 11.73 15.26
N LEU A 14 -7.66 10.95 14.35
CA LEU A 14 -7.91 9.52 14.57
C LEU A 14 -6.63 8.67 14.47
N VAL A 15 -5.67 9.09 13.63
CA VAL A 15 -4.38 8.41 13.43
C VAL A 15 -3.45 8.57 14.64
N VAL A 16 -3.63 9.60 15.46
CA VAL A 16 -2.84 9.83 16.70
C VAL A 16 -3.45 9.15 17.94
N LEU A 17 -4.75 8.87 17.97
CA LEU A 17 -5.42 8.29 19.14
C LEU A 17 -5.29 6.77 19.26
N ILE A 18 -5.05 6.05 18.16
CA ILE A 18 -4.94 4.59 18.18
C ILE A 18 -3.62 4.10 18.83
N PRO A 19 -2.45 4.75 18.62
CA PRO A 19 -1.25 4.44 19.40
C PRO A 19 -1.40 4.73 20.90
N ILE A 20 -2.20 5.74 21.28
CA ILE A 20 -2.44 6.12 22.69
C ILE A 20 -3.32 5.09 23.41
N LEU A 21 -4.29 4.49 22.70
CA LEU A 21 -5.09 3.38 23.23
C LEU A 21 -4.31 2.06 23.26
N TRP A 22 -3.34 1.86 22.36
CA TRP A 22 -2.44 0.69 22.37
C TRP A 22 -1.41 0.74 23.50
N GLY A 23 -1.00 1.93 23.94
CA GLY A 23 -0.05 2.11 25.04
C GLY A 23 -0.61 1.73 26.43
N ASN A 24 -1.93 1.73 26.62
CA ASN A 24 -2.55 1.54 27.95
C ASN A 24 -3.57 0.40 28.06
N ALA A 25 -4.00 -0.23 26.96
CA ALA A 25 -4.93 -1.35 27.04
C ALA A 25 -4.21 -2.70 27.13
N LYS A 26 -4.32 -3.37 28.28
CA LYS A 26 -3.96 -4.78 28.51
C LYS A 26 -4.88 -5.74 27.71
N LEU A 27 -4.97 -5.60 26.38
CA LEU A 27 -5.66 -6.58 25.53
C LEU A 27 -4.68 -7.66 25.09
N ARG A 28 -4.59 -8.73 25.90
CA ARG A 28 -3.94 -9.99 25.52
C ARG A 28 -4.88 -10.78 24.61
N LEU A 29 -4.84 -10.50 23.31
CA LEU A 29 -5.39 -11.40 22.31
C LEU A 29 -4.39 -12.53 22.02
N PRO A 30 -4.86 -13.77 21.79
CA PRO A 30 -4.01 -14.90 21.40
C PRO A 30 -3.17 -14.55 20.15
N THR A 31 -1.93 -15.02 20.09
CA THR A 31 -0.95 -14.70 19.03
C THR A 31 -1.45 -15.00 17.62
N THR A 32 -2.27 -16.04 17.44
CA THR A 32 -2.92 -16.41 16.18
C THR A 32 -3.99 -15.41 15.72
N ASN A 33 -4.75 -14.82 16.63
CA ASN A 33 -5.76 -13.81 16.30
C ASN A 33 -5.14 -12.44 16.01
N ARG A 34 -3.98 -12.12 16.60
CA ARG A 34 -3.26 -10.87 16.31
C ARG A 34 -2.80 -10.80 14.86
N MET A 35 -2.35 -11.92 14.30
CA MET A 35 -1.94 -12.00 12.91
C MET A 35 -3.14 -11.86 11.98
N GLN A 36 -4.27 -12.53 12.25
CA GLN A 36 -5.50 -12.41 11.46
C GLN A 36 -6.12 -11.02 11.52
N VAL A 37 -6.09 -10.34 12.67
CA VAL A 37 -6.61 -8.98 12.84
C VAL A 37 -5.69 -7.94 12.18
N ALA A 38 -4.36 -8.11 12.29
CA ALA A 38 -3.40 -7.26 11.59
C ALA A 38 -3.51 -7.44 10.07
N VAL A 39 -3.62 -8.69 9.62
CA VAL A 39 -3.96 -9.05 8.23
C VAL A 39 -5.23 -8.31 7.85
N ALA A 40 -6.38 -8.56 8.47
CA ALA A 40 -7.65 -7.89 8.14
C ALA A 40 -7.58 -6.35 8.07
N LEU A 41 -6.91 -5.69 9.02
CA LEU A 41 -6.73 -4.23 9.00
C LEU A 41 -5.84 -3.72 7.85
N LEU A 42 -4.91 -4.54 7.38
CA LEU A 42 -4.05 -4.26 6.22
C LEU A 42 -4.78 -4.38 4.87
N TYR A 43 -5.81 -5.25 4.78
CA TYR A 43 -6.66 -5.38 3.58
C TYR A 43 -7.80 -4.34 3.56
N LEU A 44 -8.25 -3.88 4.74
CA LEU A 44 -9.36 -2.93 4.85
C LEU A 44 -8.98 -1.47 4.54
N MET A 45 -7.74 -1.04 4.76
CA MET A 45 -7.37 0.37 4.52
C MET A 45 -7.40 0.81 3.05
N PRO A 46 -6.84 0.05 2.09
CA PRO A 46 -6.97 0.34 0.66
C PRO A 46 -8.43 0.30 0.21
N PHE A 47 -9.19 -0.70 0.69
CA PHE A 47 -10.62 -0.82 0.44
C PHE A 47 -11.41 0.40 0.96
N GLN A 48 -11.15 0.84 2.19
CA GLN A 48 -11.79 2.02 2.78
C GLN A 48 -11.41 3.31 2.05
N TYR A 49 -10.16 3.44 1.60
CA TYR A 49 -9.74 4.56 0.79
C TYR A 49 -10.52 4.61 -0.54
N VAL A 50 -10.55 3.51 -1.28
CA VAL A 50 -11.31 3.43 -2.55
C VAL A 50 -12.80 3.68 -2.33
N GLN A 51 -13.39 3.11 -1.26
CA GLN A 51 -14.78 3.36 -0.89
C GLN A 51 -15.03 4.85 -0.58
N SER A 52 -14.08 5.53 0.06
CA SER A 52 -14.18 6.97 0.30
C SER A 52 -14.06 7.78 -0.99
N SER A 53 -13.24 7.35 -1.95
CA SER A 53 -13.09 7.97 -3.27
C SER A 53 -14.36 7.85 -4.13
N MET A 54 -15.16 6.77 -3.98
CA MET A 54 -16.47 6.65 -4.65
C MET A 54 -17.45 7.77 -4.28
N HIS A 55 -17.38 8.27 -3.04
CA HIS A 55 -18.18 9.42 -2.61
C HIS A 55 -17.71 10.73 -3.28
N TYR A 56 -16.46 10.79 -3.74
CA TYR A 56 -15.89 11.94 -4.44
C TYR A 56 -16.25 11.97 -5.94
N LEU A 57 -16.57 10.81 -6.54
CA LEU A 57 -16.85 10.66 -7.96
C LEU A 57 -18.36 10.63 -8.30
N ASP A 58 -19.18 11.39 -7.59
CA ASP A 58 -20.65 11.46 -7.78
C ASP A 58 -21.32 10.07 -7.83
N GLY A 59 -20.80 9.10 -7.09
CA GLY A 59 -21.35 7.74 -7.02
C GLY A 59 -20.93 6.81 -8.16
N LYS A 60 -20.05 7.23 -9.07
CA LYS A 60 -19.41 6.33 -10.06
C LYS A 60 -18.29 5.52 -9.40
N GLN A 61 -18.17 4.25 -9.78
CA GLN A 61 -17.04 3.44 -9.36
C GLN A 61 -15.79 3.83 -10.16
N PRO A 62 -14.70 4.29 -9.51
CA PRO A 62 -13.45 4.54 -10.21
C PRO A 62 -12.87 3.25 -10.76
N LYS A 63 -12.21 3.33 -11.92
CA LYS A 63 -11.27 2.32 -12.34
C LYS A 63 -10.02 2.41 -11.47
N VAL A 64 -9.75 1.35 -10.72
CA VAL A 64 -8.62 1.27 -9.78
C VAL A 64 -7.67 0.18 -10.21
N VAL A 65 -6.40 0.52 -10.38
CA VAL A 65 -5.35 -0.48 -10.60
C VAL A 65 -4.57 -0.72 -9.31
N PHE A 66 -4.44 -1.99 -8.92
CA PHE A 66 -3.67 -2.41 -7.76
C PHE A 66 -2.29 -2.90 -8.21
N MET A 67 -1.28 -2.05 -8.06
CA MET A 67 0.11 -2.34 -8.43
C MET A 67 0.89 -2.87 -7.22
N GLY A 68 1.42 -4.09 -7.33
CA GLY A 68 2.23 -4.66 -6.25
C GLY A 68 2.82 -6.03 -6.53
N ASN A 69 3.09 -6.75 -5.45
CA ASN A 69 3.77 -8.05 -5.46
C ASN A 69 2.82 -9.20 -5.07
N SER A 70 3.35 -10.27 -4.46
CA SER A 70 2.58 -11.43 -4.00
C SER A 70 1.44 -11.08 -3.04
N ILE A 71 1.59 -10.03 -2.23
CA ILE A 71 0.54 -9.60 -1.30
C ILE A 71 -0.66 -9.06 -2.09
N THR A 72 -0.41 -8.20 -3.07
CA THR A 72 -1.44 -7.65 -3.96
C THR A 72 -2.07 -8.74 -4.81
N LEU A 73 -1.26 -9.64 -5.38
CA LEU A 73 -1.76 -10.80 -6.14
C LEU A 73 -2.72 -11.64 -5.29
N GLY A 74 -2.37 -11.89 -4.02
CA GLY A 74 -3.19 -12.66 -3.10
C GLY A 74 -4.59 -12.07 -2.86
N TRP A 75 -4.80 -10.77 -3.07
CA TRP A 75 -6.12 -10.16 -2.86
C TRP A 75 -7.18 -10.72 -3.78
N GLU A 76 -6.84 -11.03 -5.03
CA GLU A 76 -7.77 -11.65 -5.97
C GLU A 76 -8.13 -13.07 -5.54
N THR A 77 -7.21 -13.80 -4.90
CA THR A 77 -7.48 -15.12 -4.35
C THR A 77 -8.40 -15.07 -3.12
N TYR A 78 -8.18 -14.10 -2.22
CA TYR A 78 -8.92 -14.03 -0.95
C TYR A 78 -10.25 -13.26 -1.05
N TYR A 79 -10.36 -12.34 -2.01
CA TYR A 79 -11.50 -11.45 -2.21
C TYR A 79 -11.80 -11.26 -3.71
N PRO A 80 -12.12 -12.34 -4.44
CA PRO A 80 -12.41 -12.27 -5.88
C PRO A 80 -13.54 -11.29 -6.21
N GLU A 81 -14.52 -11.15 -5.31
CA GLU A 81 -15.66 -10.24 -5.47
C GLU A 81 -15.28 -8.77 -5.64
N LEU A 82 -14.08 -8.38 -5.19
CA LEU A 82 -13.56 -7.03 -5.36
C LEU A 82 -13.17 -6.76 -6.82
N PHE A 83 -12.82 -7.78 -7.59
CA PHE A 83 -12.28 -7.68 -8.94
C PHE A 83 -13.29 -8.09 -10.03
N ASP A 84 -14.36 -8.79 -9.66
CA ASP A 84 -15.41 -9.27 -10.59
C ASP A 84 -16.15 -8.14 -11.33
N GLY A 85 -16.21 -6.94 -10.73
CA GLY A 85 -16.93 -5.79 -11.29
C GLY A 85 -16.23 -5.10 -12.47
N GLY A 86 -14.98 -5.45 -12.78
CA GLY A 86 -14.20 -4.87 -13.88
C GLY A 86 -13.68 -3.45 -13.65
N TYR A 87 -14.12 -2.78 -12.59
CA TYR A 87 -13.60 -1.48 -12.15
C TYR A 87 -12.25 -1.63 -11.45
N TRP A 88 -12.03 -2.73 -10.73
CA TRP A 88 -10.78 -2.95 -10.01
C TRP A 88 -9.94 -3.99 -10.74
N VAL A 89 -8.68 -3.66 -10.94
CA VAL A 89 -7.76 -4.46 -11.76
C VAL A 89 -6.55 -4.84 -10.92
N ASN A 90 -6.36 -6.14 -10.70
CA ASN A 90 -5.18 -6.63 -10.02
C ASN A 90 -3.97 -6.67 -10.97
N ARG A 91 -2.86 -6.05 -10.56
CA ARG A 91 -1.56 -6.08 -11.22
C ARG A 91 -0.46 -6.48 -10.24
N GLY A 92 -0.80 -7.34 -9.27
CA GLY A 92 0.15 -8.01 -8.40
C GLY A 92 0.89 -9.13 -9.12
N ILE A 93 2.21 -9.20 -8.97
CA ILE A 93 3.01 -10.33 -9.47
C ILE A 93 3.91 -10.85 -8.34
N ALA A 94 3.79 -12.14 -8.03
CA ALA A 94 4.52 -12.76 -6.94
C ALA A 94 6.04 -12.59 -7.08
N GLY A 95 6.71 -12.28 -5.96
CA GLY A 95 8.17 -12.16 -5.91
C GLY A 95 8.76 -10.88 -6.51
N GLN A 96 7.97 -10.02 -7.15
CA GLN A 96 8.53 -8.85 -7.82
C GLN A 96 9.02 -7.75 -6.88
N THR A 97 10.12 -7.11 -7.29
CA THR A 97 10.73 -5.93 -6.65
C THR A 97 10.21 -4.62 -7.25
N THR A 98 10.48 -3.49 -6.59
CA THR A 98 10.10 -2.16 -7.09
C THR A 98 10.72 -1.80 -8.43
N PHE A 99 11.92 -2.33 -8.76
CA PHE A 99 12.52 -2.16 -10.08
C PHE A 99 11.69 -2.81 -11.18
N GLN A 100 11.22 -4.04 -10.95
CA GLN A 100 10.38 -4.76 -11.91
C GLN A 100 8.99 -4.13 -12.03
N MET A 101 8.43 -3.67 -10.90
CA MET A 101 7.17 -2.93 -10.89
C MET A 101 7.27 -1.63 -11.70
N LEU A 102 8.35 -0.86 -11.52
CA LEU A 102 8.60 0.36 -12.28
C LEU A 102 8.69 0.08 -13.79
N ASN A 103 9.44 -0.95 -14.20
CA ASN A 103 9.62 -1.30 -15.61
C ASN A 103 8.32 -1.68 -16.33
N ARG A 104 7.32 -2.18 -15.60
CA ARG A 104 6.00 -2.52 -16.16
C ARG A 104 4.91 -1.49 -15.85
N PHE A 105 5.23 -0.41 -15.14
CA PHE A 105 4.23 0.53 -14.64
C PHE A 105 3.41 1.18 -15.75
N GLU A 106 4.06 1.60 -16.85
CA GLU A 106 3.38 2.17 -18.01
C GLU A 106 2.38 1.17 -18.61
N ALA A 107 2.81 -0.08 -18.84
CA ALA A 107 1.99 -1.10 -19.51
C ALA A 107 0.86 -1.63 -18.61
N ASP A 108 1.12 -1.81 -17.33
CA ASP A 108 0.18 -2.46 -16.41
C ASP A 108 -0.77 -1.47 -15.74
N VAL A 109 -0.34 -0.21 -15.56
CA VAL A 109 -1.13 0.82 -14.89
C VAL A 109 -1.58 1.88 -15.88
N LEU A 110 -0.65 2.62 -16.48
CA LEU A 110 -1.01 3.84 -17.22
C LEU A 110 -1.75 3.54 -18.53
N ALA A 111 -1.42 2.45 -19.22
CA ALA A 111 -2.16 2.01 -20.41
C ALA A 111 -3.60 1.59 -20.12
N ALA A 112 -3.92 1.30 -18.85
CA ALA A 112 -5.29 1.04 -18.43
C ALA A 112 -6.10 2.32 -18.17
N ASP A 113 -5.49 3.51 -18.22
CA ASP A 113 -6.14 4.80 -17.96
C ASP A 113 -7.01 4.81 -16.68
N PRO A 114 -6.46 4.46 -15.51
CA PRO A 114 -7.23 4.40 -14.27
C PRO A 114 -7.39 5.79 -13.65
N GLU A 115 -8.46 6.01 -12.90
CA GLU A 115 -8.58 7.18 -12.04
C GLU A 115 -7.66 7.08 -10.82
N ILE A 116 -7.42 5.85 -10.31
CA ILE A 116 -6.63 5.62 -9.09
C ILE A 116 -5.66 4.44 -9.28
N VAL A 117 -4.42 4.60 -8.83
CA VAL A 117 -3.50 3.48 -8.59
C VAL A 117 -3.26 3.30 -7.09
N VAL A 118 -3.46 2.08 -6.61
CA VAL A 118 -3.04 1.63 -5.28
C VAL A 118 -1.67 1.00 -5.40
N LEU A 119 -0.66 1.62 -4.78
CA LEU A 119 0.75 1.26 -4.97
C LEU A 119 1.36 0.69 -3.69
N MET A 120 1.73 -0.59 -3.72
CA MET A 120 2.39 -1.27 -2.60
C MET A 120 3.56 -2.12 -3.09
N GLY A 121 4.78 -1.73 -2.74
CA GLY A 121 6.01 -2.42 -3.13
C GLY A 121 7.15 -2.21 -2.13
N GLY A 122 8.19 -3.03 -2.20
CA GLY A 122 9.39 -2.92 -1.37
C GLY A 122 9.73 -4.14 -0.51
N THR A 123 8.75 -4.99 -0.14
CA THR A 123 9.01 -6.21 0.65
C THR A 123 10.07 -7.10 0.02
N ASN A 124 9.96 -7.38 -1.28
CA ASN A 124 10.88 -8.29 -1.98
C ASN A 124 12.25 -7.66 -2.24
N ASP A 125 12.31 -6.34 -2.37
CA ASP A 125 13.55 -5.58 -2.42
C ASP A 125 14.31 -5.68 -1.09
N ILE A 126 13.61 -5.52 0.03
CA ILE A 126 14.18 -5.67 1.38
C ILE A 126 14.66 -7.11 1.60
N ALA A 127 13.90 -8.10 1.12
CA ALA A 127 14.28 -9.50 1.12
C ALA A 127 15.47 -9.80 0.17
N GLY A 128 15.79 -8.92 -0.78
CA GLY A 128 16.91 -9.09 -1.71
C GLY A 128 16.64 -9.99 -2.91
N LEU A 129 15.37 -10.23 -3.26
CA LEU A 129 15.00 -11.15 -4.35
C LEU A 129 15.42 -10.66 -5.76
N GLY A 130 15.72 -9.37 -5.90
CA GLY A 130 16.28 -8.77 -7.12
C GLY A 130 17.74 -8.34 -6.99
N GLY A 131 18.45 -8.86 -5.99
CA GLY A 131 19.76 -8.37 -5.58
C GLY A 131 19.66 -7.33 -4.44
N SER A 132 20.78 -7.12 -3.75
CA SER A 132 20.84 -6.19 -2.61
C SER A 132 20.81 -4.74 -3.10
N ILE A 133 19.78 -3.99 -2.69
CA ILE A 133 19.66 -2.54 -2.93
C ILE A 133 19.42 -1.79 -1.62
N THR A 134 19.64 -0.47 -1.63
CA THR A 134 19.42 0.37 -0.46
C THR A 134 17.94 0.74 -0.30
N VAL A 135 17.54 1.12 0.91
CA VAL A 135 16.20 1.69 1.15
C VAL A 135 15.94 2.93 0.29
N ASP A 136 16.98 3.71 0.00
CA ASP A 136 16.87 4.88 -0.88
C ASP A 136 16.57 4.49 -2.33
N SER A 137 17.19 3.43 -2.85
CA SER A 137 16.88 2.92 -4.19
C SER A 137 15.44 2.43 -4.29
N ILE A 138 14.94 1.72 -3.26
CA ILE A 138 13.54 1.29 -3.19
C ILE A 138 12.60 2.50 -3.20
N PHE A 139 12.91 3.50 -2.36
CA PHE A 139 12.14 4.73 -2.28
C PHE A 139 12.10 5.47 -3.63
N ILE A 140 13.24 5.61 -4.31
CA ILE A 140 13.34 6.26 -5.62
C ILE A 140 12.45 5.56 -6.66
N ASN A 141 12.51 4.23 -6.75
CA ASN A 141 11.67 3.47 -7.68
C ASN A 141 10.18 3.71 -7.42
N ILE A 142 9.78 3.73 -6.15
CA ILE A 142 8.38 3.98 -5.75
C ILE A 142 7.98 5.40 -6.12
N THR A 143 8.77 6.41 -5.77
CA THR A 143 8.43 7.81 -6.08
C THR A 143 8.42 8.10 -7.57
N GLN A 144 9.25 7.41 -8.36
CA GLN A 144 9.18 7.51 -9.82
C GLN A 144 7.84 6.98 -10.37
N MET A 145 7.32 5.86 -9.86
CA MET A 145 5.97 5.40 -10.21
C MET A 145 4.90 6.41 -9.80
N VAL A 146 5.04 7.03 -8.61
CA VAL A 146 4.11 8.10 -8.18
C VAL A 146 4.16 9.28 -9.14
N GLU A 147 5.33 9.77 -9.50
CA GLU A 147 5.51 10.91 -10.41
C GLU A 147 4.94 10.60 -11.81
N LEU A 148 5.16 9.40 -12.33
CA LEU A 148 4.60 8.94 -13.60
C LEU A 148 3.06 8.96 -13.58
N ALA A 149 2.43 8.47 -12.50
CA ALA A 149 0.98 8.49 -12.33
C ALA A 149 0.42 9.92 -12.24
N LEU A 150 1.03 10.77 -11.38
CA LEU A 150 0.58 12.15 -11.21
C LEU A 150 0.71 12.97 -12.50
N ASN A 151 1.75 12.73 -13.29
CA ASN A 151 1.93 13.36 -14.61
C ASN A 151 0.85 12.97 -15.62
N ARG A 152 0.17 11.84 -15.42
CA ARG A 152 -0.99 11.36 -16.19
C ARG A 152 -2.33 11.68 -15.52
N GLN A 153 -2.34 12.50 -14.46
CA GLN A 153 -3.53 12.84 -13.69
C GLN A 153 -4.20 11.64 -13.00
N VAL A 154 -3.44 10.58 -12.75
CA VAL A 154 -3.90 9.40 -11.97
C VAL A 154 -3.65 9.67 -10.49
N GLU A 155 -4.68 9.51 -9.66
CA GLU A 155 -4.53 9.61 -8.21
C GLU A 155 -3.75 8.42 -7.65
N VAL A 156 -2.93 8.65 -6.62
CA VAL A 156 -2.07 7.61 -6.05
C VAL A 156 -2.42 7.35 -4.59
N ALA A 157 -2.91 6.15 -4.30
CA ALA A 157 -3.01 5.62 -2.96
C ALA A 157 -1.70 4.91 -2.60
N LEU A 158 -0.75 5.65 -2.03
CA LEU A 158 0.55 5.13 -1.64
C LEU A 158 0.47 4.34 -0.31
N CYS A 159 0.77 3.05 -0.35
CA CYS A 159 0.72 2.17 0.81
C CYS A 159 2.07 2.06 1.53
N SER A 160 2.02 1.81 2.84
CA SER A 160 3.19 1.35 3.59
C SER A 160 3.54 -0.10 3.23
N VAL A 161 4.82 -0.44 3.37
CA VAL A 161 5.28 -1.82 3.38
C VAL A 161 4.81 -2.49 4.66
N LEU A 162 4.24 -3.69 4.52
CA LEU A 162 3.69 -4.44 5.64
C LEU A 162 4.78 -4.83 6.65
N PRO A 163 4.47 -4.89 7.96
CA PRO A 163 5.40 -5.41 8.95
C PRO A 163 5.79 -6.86 8.65
N ALA A 164 7.09 -7.15 8.71
CA ALA A 164 7.63 -8.50 8.68
C ALA A 164 8.71 -8.61 9.75
N HIS A 165 8.64 -9.67 10.57
CA HIS A 165 9.68 -9.97 11.56
C HIS A 165 10.88 -10.65 10.90
N GLU A 166 10.62 -11.57 9.99
CA GLU A 166 11.61 -12.35 9.25
C GLU A 166 11.09 -12.66 7.84
N PHE A 167 11.99 -13.03 6.94
CA PHE A 167 11.65 -13.62 5.65
C PHE A 167 12.16 -15.06 5.61
N TYR A 168 11.24 -16.04 5.52
CA TYR A 168 11.63 -17.46 5.48
C TYR A 168 12.56 -17.80 4.32
N CYS A 169 12.41 -17.13 3.18
CA CYS A 169 13.28 -17.30 2.02
C CYS A 169 14.67 -16.65 2.19
N CYS A 170 14.83 -15.75 3.16
CA CYS A 170 16.02 -14.92 3.33
C CYS A 170 16.28 -14.68 4.84
N PRO A 171 16.66 -15.72 5.61
CA PRO A 171 16.73 -15.67 7.07
C PRO A 171 17.78 -14.69 7.61
N ASP A 172 18.81 -14.36 6.82
CA ASP A 172 19.88 -13.44 7.22
C ASP A 172 19.47 -11.96 7.11
N VAL A 173 18.34 -11.67 6.48
CA VAL A 173 17.83 -10.30 6.35
C VAL A 173 17.19 -9.86 7.66
N GLN A 174 17.51 -8.63 8.08
CA GLN A 174 16.85 -7.95 9.20
C GLN A 174 15.79 -6.96 8.66
N PRO A 175 14.51 -7.39 8.49
CA PRO A 175 13.51 -6.59 7.78
C PRO A 175 12.99 -5.40 8.58
N ILE A 176 12.80 -5.55 9.90
CA ILE A 176 12.18 -4.54 10.78
C ILE A 176 12.77 -3.12 10.58
N PRO A 177 14.10 -2.90 10.74
CA PRO A 177 14.66 -1.55 10.60
C PRO A 177 14.53 -1.00 9.18
N LYS A 178 14.66 -1.87 8.15
CA LYS A 178 14.54 -1.47 6.74
C LYS A 178 13.11 -1.06 6.38
N ILE A 179 12.12 -1.83 6.83
CA ILE A 179 10.69 -1.53 6.64
C ILE A 179 10.32 -0.22 7.34
N ALA A 180 10.77 -0.04 8.60
CA ALA A 180 10.51 1.19 9.34
C ALA A 180 11.11 2.42 8.64
N ALA A 181 12.36 2.32 8.17
CA ALA A 181 13.04 3.40 7.44
C ALA A 181 12.33 3.75 6.13
N LEU A 182 11.93 2.74 5.34
CA LEU A 182 11.20 2.96 4.09
C LEU A 182 9.83 3.60 4.33
N ASN A 183 9.06 3.07 5.28
CA ASN A 183 7.73 3.60 5.61
C ASN A 183 7.79 5.03 6.13
N ALA A 184 8.83 5.40 6.88
CA ALA A 184 9.04 6.79 7.30
C ALA A 184 9.25 7.72 6.09
N LYS A 185 10.05 7.30 5.11
CA LYS A 185 10.28 8.06 3.86
C LYS A 185 8.99 8.20 3.04
N LEU A 186 8.26 7.09 2.83
CA LEU A 186 6.99 7.10 2.10
C LEU A 186 5.94 7.99 2.78
N SER A 187 5.80 7.90 4.10
CA SER A 187 4.86 8.74 4.87
C SER A 187 5.22 10.23 4.79
N ASN A 188 6.50 10.57 4.84
CA ASN A 188 6.94 11.95 4.69
C ASN A 188 6.71 12.48 3.27
N TYR A 189 6.94 11.64 2.25
CA TYR A 189 6.68 11.99 0.85
C TYR A 189 5.19 12.23 0.59
N ALA A 190 4.31 11.36 1.09
CA ALA A 190 2.85 11.46 0.91
C ALA A 190 2.19 12.67 1.60
N LYS A 191 2.91 13.36 2.49
CA LYS A 191 2.41 14.56 3.20
C LYS A 191 2.72 15.88 2.48
N ARG A 192 3.54 15.85 1.43
CA ARG A 192 3.93 17.04 0.65
C ARG A 192 2.75 17.48 -0.22
#